data_AF-A0A9X0UF26-F1
#
_entry.id   AF-A0A9X0UF26-F1
#
_cell.length_a   1.000
_cell.length_b   1.000
_cell.length_c   1.000
_cell.angle_alpha   90.00
_cell.angle_beta   90.00
_cell.angle_gamma   90.00
#
_symmetry.space_group_name_H-M   'P 1'
#
loop_
_entity.id
_entity.type
_entity.pdbx_description
1 polymer ?
#
loop_
_entity_poly.entity_id
_entity_poly.type
_entity_poly.pdbx_seq_one_letter_code
_entity_poly.pdbx_strand_id
1 'polypeptide(L)'
;MRHPGTHQGDPFYRLTADKIAELIARAEQCGMGHQVPLLRALGANRTVVLYVERGATALALAAVEASRKPVVIVIHDDDHATSGPTGFPIARKALRWARAHIIHGTGGEPWHYGAAVEMALSEGSCAVCETSSAMVPAWADLARRAAMPRRAPGFVLLPRTGAHPVVGRVH
;
A
#
# COMPACT_ATOMS: atom_id res chain seq x y z
N MET A 1 -45.36 -3.68 -3.73
CA MET A 1 -44.39 -4.79 -3.73
C MET A 1 -43.05 -4.20 -4.17
N ARG A 2 -42.11 -3.94 -3.25
CA ARG A 2 -40.82 -3.31 -3.54
C ARG A 2 -39.78 -4.39 -3.84
N HIS A 3 -39.07 -4.26 -4.95
CA HIS A 3 -37.95 -5.14 -5.30
C HIS A 3 -36.78 -4.97 -4.32
N PRO A 4 -36.14 -6.06 -3.86
CA PRO A 4 -34.91 -6.01 -3.11
C PRO A 4 -33.70 -5.96 -4.05
N GLY A 5 -32.72 -5.11 -3.74
CA GLY A 5 -31.31 -5.37 -4.02
C GLY A 5 -30.78 -4.98 -5.40
N THR A 6 -30.68 -3.68 -5.68
CA THR A 6 -29.60 -3.16 -6.53
C THR A 6 -28.46 -2.69 -5.62
N HIS A 7 -27.52 -3.59 -5.30
CA HIS A 7 -26.18 -3.18 -4.86
C HIS A 7 -25.46 -2.60 -6.08
N GLN A 8 -25.77 -1.34 -6.40
CA GLN A 8 -25.01 -0.55 -7.35
C GLN A 8 -23.71 -0.12 -6.65
N GLY A 9 -22.76 -1.06 -6.68
CA GLY A 9 -21.32 -0.96 -6.48
C GLY A 9 -20.80 0.18 -5.62
N ASP A 10 -20.75 -0.02 -4.31
CA ASP A 10 -19.77 0.67 -3.47
C ASP A 10 -18.44 -0.10 -3.63
N PRO A 11 -17.40 0.44 -4.28
CA PRO A 11 -16.14 -0.28 -4.52
C PRO A 11 -15.30 -0.46 -3.22
N PHE A 12 -15.90 -0.20 -2.07
CA PHE A 12 -15.29 -0.26 -0.75
C PHE A 12 -15.93 -1.40 0.04
N TYR A 13 -15.20 -2.50 0.16
CA TYR A 13 -15.53 -3.50 1.16
C TYR A 13 -15.16 -2.94 2.53
N ARG A 14 -16.15 -2.42 3.27
CA ARG A 14 -15.98 -2.15 4.70
C ARG A 14 -15.97 -3.49 5.43
N LEU A 15 -14.78 -3.89 5.89
CA LEU A 15 -14.64 -5.08 6.71
C LEU A 15 -15.10 -4.77 8.14
N THR A 16 -15.88 -5.67 8.72
CA THR A 16 -16.25 -5.60 10.15
C THR A 16 -15.04 -5.96 11.02
N ALA A 17 -15.09 -5.60 12.31
CA ALA A 17 -14.04 -5.97 13.26
C ALA A 17 -13.80 -7.49 13.30
N ASP A 18 -14.88 -8.28 13.29
CA ASP A 18 -14.80 -9.74 13.25
C ASP A 18 -14.13 -10.25 11.98
N LYS A 19 -14.43 -9.63 10.83
CA LYS A 19 -13.81 -10.03 9.57
C LYS A 19 -12.32 -9.69 9.55
N ILE A 20 -11.93 -8.58 10.16
CA ILE A 20 -10.51 -8.20 10.31
C ILE A 20 -9.79 -9.16 11.26
N ALA A 21 -10.41 -9.54 12.39
CA ALA A 21 -9.85 -10.53 13.30
C ALA A 21 -9.65 -11.89 12.61
N GLU A 22 -10.63 -12.32 11.81
CA GLU A 22 -10.52 -13.53 10.99
C GLU A 22 -9.37 -13.44 9.98
N LEU A 23 -9.22 -12.30 9.29
CA LEU A 23 -8.12 -12.08 8.35
C LEU A 23 -6.76 -12.08 9.03
N ILE A 24 -6.64 -11.52 10.23
CA ILE A 24 -5.40 -11.56 11.02
C ILE A 24 -5.04 -13.01 11.35
N ALA A 25 -5.98 -13.78 11.88
CA ALA A 25 -5.75 -15.18 12.23
C ALA A 25 -5.33 -16.01 11.00
N ARG A 26 -5.99 -15.80 9.86
CA ARG A 26 -5.63 -16.44 8.58
C ARG A 26 -4.25 -16.01 8.07
N ALA A 27 -3.93 -14.72 8.15
CA ALA A 27 -2.63 -14.21 7.71
C ALA A 27 -1.49 -14.82 8.54
N GLU A 28 -1.66 -14.94 9.85
CA GLU A 28 -0.69 -15.59 10.74
C GLU A 28 -0.53 -17.09 10.39
N GLN A 29 -1.64 -17.80 10.17
CA GLN A 29 -1.62 -19.24 9.82
C GLN A 29 -0.98 -19.52 8.46
N CYS A 30 -1.13 -18.61 7.49
CA CYS A 30 -0.59 -18.77 6.13
C CYS A 30 0.83 -18.21 5.96
N GLY A 31 1.52 -17.79 7.04
CA GLY A 31 2.85 -17.19 6.94
C GLY A 31 2.87 -15.76 6.38
N MET A 32 1.71 -15.12 6.24
CA MET A 32 1.54 -13.72 5.82
C MET A 32 1.50 -12.76 7.04
N GLY A 33 2.12 -13.16 8.15
CA GLY A 33 2.14 -12.39 9.41
C GLY A 33 2.73 -10.98 9.27
N HIS A 34 3.49 -10.71 8.21
CA HIS A 34 4.03 -9.40 7.90
C HIS A 34 2.95 -8.34 7.64
N GLN A 35 1.77 -8.71 7.13
CA GLN A 35 0.66 -7.75 6.90
C GLN A 35 -0.16 -7.46 8.16
N VAL A 36 0.02 -8.21 9.25
CA VAL A 36 -0.79 -8.10 10.48
C VAL A 36 -0.80 -6.68 11.07
N PRO A 37 0.31 -5.92 11.12
CA PRO A 37 0.29 -4.53 11.59
C PRO A 37 -0.67 -3.63 10.79
N LEU A 38 -0.75 -3.83 9.47
CA LEU A 38 -1.68 -3.10 8.60
C LEU A 38 -3.13 -3.46 8.90
N LEU A 39 -3.42 -4.76 9.04
CA LEU A 39 -4.76 -5.25 9.39
C LEU A 39 -5.20 -4.78 10.78
N ARG A 40 -4.30 -4.75 11.76
CA ARG A 40 -4.57 -4.21 13.10
C ARG A 40 -4.88 -2.71 13.05
N ALA A 41 -4.15 -1.93 12.25
CA ALA A 41 -4.42 -0.50 12.08
C ALA A 41 -5.79 -0.25 11.42
N LEU A 42 -6.16 -1.06 10.43
CA LEU A 42 -7.48 -1.06 9.80
C LEU A 42 -8.58 -1.41 10.82
N GLY A 43 -8.38 -2.47 11.62
CA GLY A 43 -9.33 -2.91 12.65
C GLY A 43 -9.51 -1.90 13.79
N ALA A 44 -8.44 -1.21 14.17
CA ALA A 44 -8.48 -0.09 15.10
C ALA A 44 -9.03 1.20 14.49
N ASN A 45 -9.49 1.17 13.23
CA ASN A 45 -10.08 2.30 12.52
C ASN A 45 -9.12 3.50 12.36
N ARG A 46 -7.80 3.26 12.45
CA ARG A 46 -6.74 4.29 12.37
C ARG A 46 -6.42 4.68 10.94
N THR A 47 -6.56 3.75 10.00
CA THR A 47 -6.23 3.94 8.59
C THR A 47 -7.31 3.36 7.68
N VAL A 48 -7.29 3.77 6.41
CA VAL A 48 -7.93 3.05 5.30
C VAL A 48 -6.84 2.40 4.46
N VAL A 49 -7.11 1.21 3.95
CA VAL A 49 -6.16 0.45 3.12
C VAL A 49 -6.73 0.26 1.73
N LEU A 50 -5.94 0.56 0.70
CA LEU A 50 -6.27 0.30 -0.70
C LEU A 50 -5.25 -0.66 -1.29
N TYR A 51 -5.71 -1.79 -1.79
CA TYR A 51 -4.89 -2.73 -2.54
C TYR A 51 -4.98 -2.44 -4.04
N VAL A 52 -3.84 -2.41 -4.71
CA VAL A 52 -3.70 -2.14 -6.13
C VAL A 52 -3.05 -3.35 -6.79
N GLU A 53 -3.90 -4.11 -7.47
CA GLU A 53 -3.48 -5.28 -8.23
C GLU A 53 -2.95 -4.89 -9.62
N ARG A 54 -2.20 -5.82 -10.20
CA ARG A 54 -1.76 -5.74 -11.59
C ARG A 54 -2.95 -5.51 -12.52
N GLY A 55 -2.78 -4.61 -13.50
CA GLY A 55 -3.83 -4.25 -14.45
C GLY A 55 -4.91 -3.32 -13.92
N ALA A 56 -4.89 -2.95 -12.63
CA ALA A 56 -5.84 -1.99 -12.09
C ALA A 56 -5.76 -0.65 -12.84
N THR A 57 -6.92 -0.17 -13.30
CA THR A 57 -7.06 1.07 -14.08
C THR A 57 -7.67 2.23 -13.28
N ALA A 58 -8.20 1.94 -12.09
CA ALA A 58 -8.85 2.93 -11.24
C ALA A 58 -8.48 2.74 -9.76
N LEU A 59 -8.45 3.86 -9.04
CA LEU A 59 -8.38 3.90 -7.59
C LEU A 59 -9.67 4.49 -7.08
N ALA A 60 -10.21 3.90 -6.02
CA ALA A 60 -11.37 4.40 -5.34
C ALA A 60 -10.99 5.60 -4.43
N LEU A 61 -10.36 6.65 -4.98
CA LEU A 61 -9.89 7.78 -4.19
C LEU A 61 -11.03 8.61 -3.60
N ALA A 62 -12.17 8.70 -4.29
CA ALA A 62 -13.28 9.56 -3.87
C ALA A 62 -13.83 9.19 -2.48
N ALA A 63 -14.12 7.90 -2.22
CA ALA A 63 -14.61 7.55 -0.88
C ALA A 63 -13.49 7.42 0.16
N VAL A 64 -12.24 7.25 -0.27
CA VAL A 64 -11.09 7.41 0.62
C VAL A 64 -10.96 8.85 1.10
N GLU A 65 -11.06 9.84 0.20
CA GLU A 65 -11.06 11.26 0.55
C GLU A 65 -12.24 11.62 1.45
N ALA A 66 -13.42 11.04 1.20
CA ALA A 66 -14.59 11.21 2.07
C ALA A 66 -14.38 10.65 3.48
N SER A 67 -13.53 9.63 3.66
CA SER A 67 -13.26 9.04 4.97
C SER A 67 -12.49 9.95 5.93
N ARG A 68 -11.77 10.95 5.38
CA ARG A 68 -10.86 11.86 6.12
C ARG A 68 -9.80 11.15 6.97
N LYS A 69 -9.57 9.85 6.75
CA LYS A 69 -8.59 9.06 7.48
C LYS A 69 -7.25 9.01 6.75
N PRO A 70 -6.17 8.79 7.48
CA PRO A 70 -4.89 8.34 6.93
C PRO A 70 -5.04 7.11 6.04
N VAL A 71 -4.26 7.05 4.95
CA VAL A 71 -4.44 6.02 3.92
C VAL A 71 -3.14 5.31 3.60
N VAL A 72 -3.19 3.99 3.58
CA VAL A 72 -2.12 3.14 3.05
C VAL A 72 -2.57 2.59 1.71
N ILE A 73 -1.81 2.85 0.66
CA ILE A 73 -1.99 2.23 -0.66
C ILE A 73 -0.93 1.14 -0.78
N VAL A 74 -1.33 -0.09 -1.02
CA VAL A 74 -0.42 -1.22 -1.23
C VAL A 74 -0.49 -1.61 -2.70
N ILE A 75 0.66 -1.63 -3.38
CA ILE A 75 0.79 -2.04 -4.78
C ILE A 75 1.57 -3.36 -4.79
N HIS A 76 0.92 -4.45 -5.20
CA HIS A 76 1.48 -5.81 -5.18
C HIS A 76 2.10 -6.20 -6.53
N ASP A 77 3.37 -5.88 -6.75
CA ASP A 77 4.17 -6.27 -7.93
C ASP A 77 5.15 -7.41 -7.60
N ASP A 78 4.81 -8.24 -6.62
CA ASP A 78 5.59 -9.41 -6.18
C ASP A 78 4.92 -10.75 -6.54
N ASP A 79 3.88 -10.73 -7.38
CA ASP A 79 3.09 -11.87 -7.89
C ASP A 79 3.85 -12.81 -8.87
N HIS A 80 5.18 -12.85 -8.79
CA HIS A 80 6.11 -13.56 -9.68
C HIS A 80 6.19 -13.05 -11.13
N ALA A 81 5.20 -12.30 -11.64
CA ALA A 81 5.25 -11.75 -13.00
C ALA A 81 6.23 -10.57 -13.12
N THR A 82 6.45 -9.82 -12.02
CA THR A 82 7.55 -8.85 -11.88
C THR A 82 7.62 -7.81 -13.02
N SER A 83 6.47 -7.25 -13.45
CA SER A 83 6.49 -6.30 -14.57
C SER A 83 7.08 -4.94 -14.22
N GLY A 84 7.20 -4.63 -12.92
CA GLY A 84 7.42 -3.26 -12.49
C GLY A 84 6.23 -2.35 -12.76
N PRO A 85 6.45 -1.03 -12.80
CA PRO A 85 5.38 -0.06 -12.98
C PRO A 85 4.53 -0.20 -14.25
N THR A 86 5.04 -0.84 -15.29
CA THR A 86 4.34 -0.97 -16.58
C THR A 86 3.08 -1.84 -16.50
N GLY A 87 3.03 -2.79 -15.56
CA GLY A 87 1.85 -3.61 -15.30
C GLY A 87 0.80 -2.93 -14.43
N PHE A 88 1.03 -1.69 -13.99
CA PHE A 88 0.14 -0.95 -13.09
C PHE A 88 -0.21 0.41 -13.72
N PRO A 89 -1.17 0.45 -14.66
CA PRO A 89 -1.56 1.69 -15.33
C PRO A 89 -1.89 2.84 -14.35
N ILE A 90 -2.39 2.50 -13.16
CA ILE A 90 -2.76 3.47 -12.13
C ILE A 90 -1.63 3.87 -11.17
N ALA A 91 -0.46 3.23 -11.23
CA ALA A 91 0.65 3.45 -10.29
C ALA A 91 1.10 4.90 -10.20
N ARG A 92 1.26 5.58 -11.33
CA ARG A 92 1.65 7.00 -11.34
C ARG A 92 0.64 7.88 -10.60
N LYS A 93 -0.66 7.58 -10.73
CA LYS A 93 -1.72 8.31 -10.02
C LYS A 93 -1.70 7.99 -8.53
N ALA A 94 -1.54 6.72 -8.16
CA ALA A 94 -1.41 6.27 -6.78
C ALA A 94 -0.26 6.99 -6.07
N LEU A 95 0.94 6.95 -6.66
CA LEU A 95 2.14 7.58 -6.13
C LEU A 95 2.01 9.09 -6.04
N ARG A 96 1.42 9.76 -7.04
CA ARG A 96 1.19 11.22 -6.96
C ARG A 96 0.21 11.62 -5.86
N TRP A 97 -0.77 10.77 -5.57
CA TRP A 97 -1.76 11.01 -4.54
C TRP A 97 -1.19 10.78 -3.13
N ALA A 98 -0.32 9.78 -2.98
CA ALA A 98 0.36 9.49 -1.73
C ALA A 98 1.31 10.64 -1.32
N ARG A 99 1.32 10.96 -0.03
CA ARG A 99 2.17 11.99 0.58
C ARG A 99 3.50 11.45 1.08
N ALA A 100 3.67 10.14 1.11
CA ALA A 100 4.91 9.42 1.33
C ALA A 100 4.96 8.13 0.51
N HIS A 101 6.16 7.60 0.27
CA HIS A 101 6.36 6.37 -0.50
C HIS A 101 7.36 5.42 0.16
N ILE A 102 7.07 4.13 0.10
CA ILE A 102 7.98 3.04 0.46
C ILE A 102 8.08 2.11 -0.75
N ILE A 103 9.29 1.89 -1.27
CA ILE A 103 9.54 0.87 -2.29
C ILE A 103 10.17 -0.33 -1.60
N HIS A 104 9.49 -1.46 -1.60
CA HIS A 104 9.83 -2.65 -0.85
C HIS A 104 10.24 -3.76 -1.82
N GLY A 105 11.55 -3.94 -1.96
CA GLY A 105 12.18 -4.89 -2.87
C GLY A 105 12.65 -6.18 -2.23
N THR A 106 12.05 -6.62 -1.13
CA THR A 106 12.53 -7.73 -0.29
C THR A 106 11.38 -8.56 0.25
N GLY A 107 11.67 -9.63 1.00
CA GLY A 107 10.63 -10.38 1.72
C GLY A 107 9.88 -9.46 2.69
N GLY A 108 8.57 -9.69 2.85
CA GLY A 108 7.76 -8.95 3.81
C GLY A 108 8.21 -9.21 5.24
N GLU A 109 8.48 -8.14 6.00
CA GLU A 109 8.65 -8.19 7.46
C GLU A 109 7.58 -7.30 8.11
N PRO A 110 7.09 -7.64 9.32
CA PRO A 110 6.03 -6.86 9.98
C PRO A 110 6.33 -5.36 10.10
N TRP A 111 7.59 -4.99 10.32
CA TRP A 111 7.96 -3.58 10.48
C TRP A 111 7.84 -2.78 9.17
N HIS A 112 7.85 -3.41 7.99
CA HIS A 112 7.62 -2.70 6.72
C HIS A 112 6.22 -2.09 6.67
N TYR A 113 5.21 -2.89 7.03
CA TYR A 113 3.81 -2.45 7.06
C TYR A 113 3.51 -1.57 8.27
N GLY A 114 4.18 -1.82 9.41
CA GLY A 114 4.16 -0.90 10.54
C GLY A 114 4.67 0.49 10.15
N ALA A 115 5.79 0.57 9.44
CA ALA A 115 6.33 1.83 8.94
C ALA A 115 5.37 2.51 7.97
N ALA A 116 4.75 1.77 7.04
CA ALA A 116 3.75 2.32 6.13
C ALA A 116 2.55 2.94 6.85
N VAL A 117 2.06 2.29 7.91
CA VAL A 117 1.00 2.81 8.77
C VAL A 117 1.45 4.10 9.44
N GLU A 118 2.61 4.11 10.10
CA GLU A 118 3.11 5.31 10.79
C GLU A 118 3.37 6.47 9.82
N MET A 119 3.88 6.19 8.62
CA MET A 119 4.01 7.20 7.56
C MET A 119 2.66 7.74 7.10
N ALA A 120 1.66 6.88 6.91
CA ALA A 120 0.31 7.33 6.56
C ALA A 120 -0.29 8.19 7.68
N LEU A 121 -0.06 7.84 8.94
CA LEU A 121 -0.56 8.61 10.09
C LEU A 121 0.11 9.99 10.20
N SER A 122 1.42 10.08 9.93
CA SER A 122 2.17 11.35 9.93
C SER A 122 1.79 12.23 8.74
N GLU A 123 1.79 11.65 7.53
CA GLU A 123 1.68 12.42 6.29
C GLU A 123 0.25 12.48 5.74
N GLY A 124 -0.68 11.70 6.28
CA GLY A 124 -2.05 11.52 5.80
C GLY A 124 -2.19 10.47 4.70
N SER A 125 -1.14 10.15 3.94
CA SER A 125 -1.15 9.02 3.02
C SER A 125 0.23 8.48 2.69
N CYS A 126 0.36 7.16 2.62
CA CYS A 126 1.56 6.44 2.22
C CYS A 126 1.22 5.43 1.13
N ALA A 127 2.06 5.33 0.09
CA ALA A 127 2.02 4.21 -0.84
C ALA A 127 3.22 3.28 -0.59
N VAL A 128 2.95 1.99 -0.51
CA VAL A 128 3.94 0.91 -0.44
C VAL A 128 3.90 0.15 -1.76
N CYS A 129 5.03 0.09 -2.46
CA CYS A 129 5.19 -0.76 -3.63
C CYS A 129 5.97 -2.01 -3.24
N GLU A 130 5.29 -3.14 -3.16
CA GLU A 130 5.91 -4.45 -2.99
C GLU A 130 6.35 -4.94 -4.36
N THR A 131 7.62 -5.29 -4.50
CA THR A 131 8.20 -5.62 -5.80
C THR A 131 9.43 -6.51 -5.65
N SER A 132 9.89 -7.10 -6.74
CA SER A 132 11.19 -7.79 -6.73
C SER A 132 12.34 -6.80 -6.60
N SER A 133 13.47 -7.25 -6.06
CA SER A 133 14.68 -6.41 -5.96
C SER A 133 15.13 -5.86 -7.33
N ALA A 134 14.87 -6.60 -8.41
CA ALA A 134 15.22 -6.19 -9.77
C ALA A 134 14.40 -4.98 -10.27
N MET A 135 13.17 -4.81 -9.78
CA MET A 135 12.27 -3.75 -10.22
C MET A 135 12.27 -2.52 -9.30
N VAL A 136 12.97 -2.58 -8.17
CA VAL A 136 13.14 -1.43 -7.26
C VAL A 136 13.60 -0.17 -7.99
N PRO A 137 14.62 -0.18 -8.87
CA PRO A 137 15.05 1.04 -9.55
C PRO A 137 13.93 1.68 -10.39
N ALA A 138 13.13 0.87 -11.09
CA ALA A 138 12.03 1.35 -11.92
C ALA A 138 10.91 1.99 -11.06
N TRP A 139 10.58 1.36 -9.94
CA TRP A 139 9.60 1.88 -8.99
C TRP A 139 10.07 3.16 -8.29
N ALA A 140 11.33 3.20 -7.84
CA ALA A 140 11.91 4.38 -7.21
C ALA A 140 11.94 5.58 -8.17
N ASP A 141 12.31 5.34 -9.43
CA ASP A 141 12.33 6.37 -10.46
C ASP A 141 10.93 6.90 -10.82
N LEU A 142 9.92 6.01 -10.89
CA LEU A 142 8.53 6.45 -11.02
C LEU A 142 8.05 7.25 -9.79
N ALA A 143 8.33 6.78 -8.57
CA ALA A 143 7.94 7.46 -7.34
C ALA A 143 8.55 8.86 -7.26
N ARG A 144 9.86 8.98 -7.55
CA ARG A 144 10.56 10.27 -7.64
C ARG A 144 9.86 11.23 -8.59
N ARG A 145 9.60 10.82 -9.84
CA ARG A 145 8.88 11.64 -10.83
C ARG A 145 7.46 12.02 -10.38
N ALA A 146 6.76 11.11 -9.71
CA ALA A 146 5.40 11.37 -9.21
C ALA A 146 5.40 12.32 -8.00
N ALA A 147 6.46 12.29 -7.18
CA ALA A 147 6.64 13.09 -5.96
C ALA A 147 7.17 14.51 -6.21
N MET A 148 7.82 14.77 -7.35
CA MET A 148 8.45 16.08 -7.66
C MET A 148 7.59 17.31 -7.35
N PRO A 149 6.27 17.35 -7.63
CA PRO A 149 5.46 18.54 -7.34
C PRO A 149 5.33 18.86 -5.84
N ARG A 150 5.59 17.90 -4.95
CA ARG A 150 5.34 18.01 -3.50
C ARG A 150 6.54 17.72 -2.62
N ARG A 151 7.65 17.21 -3.18
CA ARG A 151 8.81 16.69 -2.42
C ARG A 151 8.41 15.70 -1.32
N ALA A 152 7.49 14.80 -1.66
CA ALA A 152 7.04 13.76 -0.73
C ALA A 152 8.23 12.87 -0.31
N PRO A 153 8.38 12.54 0.98
CA PRO A 153 9.44 11.67 1.44
C PRO A 153 9.29 10.26 0.84
N GLY A 154 10.41 9.70 0.36
CA GLY A 154 10.49 8.36 -0.20
C GLY A 154 11.55 7.52 0.52
N PHE A 155 11.22 6.25 0.76
CA PHE A 155 12.10 5.26 1.36
C PHE A 155 12.21 4.04 0.44
N VAL A 156 13.39 3.42 0.40
CA VAL A 156 13.63 2.19 -0.36
C VAL A 156 14.13 1.12 0.61
N LEU A 157 13.44 -0.01 0.65
CA LEU A 157 13.75 -1.17 1.47
C LEU A 157 14.28 -2.27 0.55
N LEU A 158 15.54 -2.64 0.74
CA LEU A 158 16.23 -3.68 -0.02
C LEU A 158 16.47 -4.93 0.84
N PRO A 159 16.71 -6.11 0.22
CA PRO A 159 17.08 -7.30 0.96
C PRO A 159 18.34 -7.07 1.79
N ARG A 160 18.35 -7.60 3.01
CA ARG A 160 19.50 -7.46 3.90
C ARG A 160 20.70 -8.26 3.38
N THR A 161 21.82 -7.58 3.19
CA THR A 161 23.17 -8.15 3.37
C THR A 161 23.95 -7.24 4.32
N GLY A 162 23.94 -7.51 5.62
CA GLY A 162 24.63 -6.66 6.61
C GLY A 162 24.03 -5.24 6.82
N ALA A 163 24.62 -4.46 7.72
CA ALA A 163 23.94 -3.50 8.63
C ALA A 163 23.17 -2.30 8.02
N HIS A 164 21.93 -2.17 8.53
CA HIS A 164 20.93 -1.09 8.47
C HIS A 164 20.39 -0.62 7.10
N PRO A 165 19.08 -0.33 7.00
CA PRO A 165 18.50 0.30 5.82
C PRO A 165 19.16 1.65 5.58
N VAL A 166 19.69 1.85 4.37
CA VAL A 166 20.17 3.16 3.97
C VAL A 166 18.94 4.06 3.84
N VAL A 167 18.79 4.99 4.78
CA VAL A 167 17.83 6.09 4.67
C VAL A 167 18.33 7.01 3.57
N GLY A 168 18.04 6.64 2.32
CA GLY A 168 18.26 7.51 1.17
C GLY A 168 17.11 8.49 1.04
N ARG A 169 17.31 9.76 1.41
CA ARG A 169 16.44 10.81 0.89
C ARG A 169 16.67 10.89 -0.61
N VAL A 170 15.66 10.53 -1.38
CA VAL A 170 15.65 10.84 -2.81
C VAL A 170 15.41 12.35 -2.93
N HIS A 171 16.48 13.12 -3.15
CA HIS A 171 16.44 14.55 -3.43
C HIS A 171 16.10 14.84 -4.90
#